data_AF-K4IFN3-F1
#
_entry.id   AF-K4IFN3-F1
#
_cell.length_a   1.000
_cell.length_b   1.000
_cell.length_c   1.000
_cell.angle_alpha   90.00
_cell.angle_beta   90.00
_cell.angle_gamma   90.00
#
_symmetry.space_group_name_H-M   'P 1'
#
loop_
_entity.id
_entity.type
_entity.pdbx_description
1 polymer ?
#
loop_
_entity_poly.entity_id
_entity_poly.type
_entity_poly.pdbx_seq_one_letter_code
_entity_poly.pdbx_strand_id
1 'polypeptide(L)'
;MNTRLTEDKKFKEAVGAFIIAFSELEYGLADLGSMTEFNLRKKIDYFTKHVGFPFEKKVENLTGFIDENLVELKPIWDELKVEIGQLNYERRFIAHGFIQYFLPHESSTTSTYVKKGKKLVERKHDSDSVKKLTNRIHHLNTGANGINGAFHTLFSKSRINNWNSLVNDDSKIVYKANNEIIPI
;
A
#
# COMPACT_ATOMS: atom_id res chain seq x y z
N MET A 1 14.92 -16.91 -31.34
CA MET A 1 14.24 -17.02 -30.03
C MET A 1 12.74 -17.00 -30.26
N ASN A 2 11.97 -17.94 -29.70
CA ASN A 2 10.53 -18.05 -29.97
C ASN A 2 9.78 -16.84 -29.36
N THR A 3 9.17 -16.00 -30.20
CA THR A 3 8.47 -14.76 -29.79
C THR A 3 7.45 -14.99 -28.67
N ARG A 4 6.82 -16.16 -28.65
CA ARG A 4 5.83 -16.55 -27.62
C ARG A 4 6.43 -16.67 -26.22
N LEU A 5 7.60 -17.30 -26.09
CA LEU A 5 8.30 -17.43 -24.81
C LEU A 5 8.78 -16.07 -24.30
N THR A 6 9.05 -15.13 -25.22
CA THR A 6 9.47 -13.78 -24.86
C THR A 6 8.29 -12.97 -24.30
N GLU A 7 7.11 -13.05 -24.93
CA GLU A 7 5.90 -12.37 -24.44
C GLU A 7 5.37 -12.96 -23.12
N ASP A 8 5.42 -14.29 -22.96
CA ASP A 8 5.11 -14.96 -21.69
C ASP A 8 6.02 -14.49 -20.56
N LYS A 9 7.33 -14.44 -20.81
CA LYS A 9 8.31 -13.93 -19.87
C LYS A 9 8.00 -12.48 -19.46
N LYS A 10 7.75 -11.59 -20.44
CA LYS A 10 7.39 -10.19 -20.18
C LYS A 10 6.12 -10.05 -19.33
N PHE A 11 5.11 -10.87 -19.60
CA PHE A 11 3.87 -10.83 -18.83
C PHE A 11 4.09 -11.28 -17.38
N LYS A 12 4.80 -12.40 -17.18
CA LYS A 12 5.15 -12.89 -15.84
C LYS A 12 6.01 -11.90 -15.06
N GLU A 13 6.98 -11.27 -15.72
CA GLU A 13 7.80 -10.20 -15.13
C GLU A 13 6.94 -9.00 -14.72
N ALA A 14 5.99 -8.58 -15.57
CA ALA A 14 5.05 -7.51 -15.23
C ALA A 14 4.18 -7.86 -14.01
N VAL A 15 3.65 -9.08 -13.96
CA VAL A 15 2.87 -9.57 -12.79
C VAL A 15 3.74 -9.63 -11.55
N GLY A 16 4.96 -10.17 -11.63
CA GLY A 16 5.90 -10.22 -10.50
C GLY A 16 6.21 -8.83 -9.96
N ALA A 17 6.51 -7.87 -10.83
CA ALA A 17 6.73 -6.48 -10.45
C ALA A 17 5.50 -5.84 -9.78
N PHE A 18 4.30 -6.12 -10.30
CA PHE A 18 3.04 -5.68 -9.69
C PHE A 18 2.88 -6.22 -8.26
N ILE A 19 3.13 -7.53 -8.04
CA ILE A 19 3.00 -8.15 -6.72
C ILE A 19 4.00 -7.54 -5.74
N ILE A 20 5.26 -7.35 -6.14
CA ILE A 20 6.29 -6.74 -5.30
C ILE A 20 5.89 -5.32 -4.89
N ALA A 21 5.52 -4.48 -5.87
CA ALA A 21 5.11 -3.10 -5.61
C ALA A 21 3.88 -3.04 -4.68
N PHE A 22 2.92 -3.95 -4.84
CA PHE A 22 1.75 -4.02 -3.96
C PHE A 22 2.15 -4.45 -2.54
N SER A 23 3.06 -5.42 -2.39
CA SER A 23 3.57 -5.81 -1.08
C SER A 23 4.28 -4.67 -0.35
N GLU A 24 5.02 -3.82 -1.07
CA GLU A 24 5.62 -2.60 -0.49
C GLU A 24 4.54 -1.61 0.02
N LEU A 25 3.42 -1.48 -0.70
CA LEU A 25 2.26 -0.71 -0.23
C LEU A 25 1.67 -1.32 1.04
N GLU A 26 1.44 -2.64 1.08
CA GLU A 26 0.91 -3.31 2.27
C GLU A 26 1.80 -3.13 3.49
N TYR A 27 3.13 -3.18 3.28
CA TYR A 27 4.12 -2.98 4.32
C TYR A 27 4.10 -1.54 4.83
N GLY A 28 3.99 -0.55 3.93
CA GLY A 28 3.83 0.85 4.28
C GLY A 28 2.61 1.12 5.15
N LEU A 29 1.47 0.55 4.76
CA LEU A 29 0.23 0.64 5.55
C LEU A 29 0.37 -0.05 6.91
N ALA A 30 1.08 -1.17 7.00
CA ALA A 30 1.35 -1.84 8.28
C ALA A 30 2.24 -0.97 9.19
N ASP A 31 3.23 -0.29 8.61
CA ASP A 31 4.14 0.58 9.36
C ASP A 31 3.40 1.77 9.95
N LEU A 32 2.58 2.45 9.13
CA LEU A 32 1.69 3.51 9.61
C LEU A 32 0.68 2.98 10.64
N GLY A 33 0.10 1.80 10.39
CA GLY A 33 -0.82 1.14 11.31
C GLY A 33 -0.20 0.91 12.69
N SER A 34 1.05 0.47 12.75
CA SER A 34 1.76 0.28 14.02
C SER A 34 1.92 1.56 14.84
N MET A 35 1.83 2.73 14.20
CA MET A 35 1.89 4.04 14.84
C MET A 35 0.51 4.56 15.31
N THR A 36 -0.59 3.89 14.95
CA THR A 36 -1.92 4.22 15.50
C THR A 36 -2.09 3.70 16.93
N GLU A 37 -1.23 2.78 17.35
CA GLU A 37 -1.20 2.30 18.73
C GLU A 37 -0.76 3.43 19.67
N PHE A 38 -1.22 3.35 20.93
CA PHE A 38 -0.94 4.41 21.90
C PHE A 38 0.58 4.57 22.09
N ASN A 39 1.28 3.55 22.62
CA ASN A 39 2.69 3.67 22.96
C ASN A 39 3.63 3.54 21.76
N LEU A 40 4.00 4.68 21.18
CA LEU A 40 4.91 4.75 20.02
C LEU A 40 6.30 4.13 20.25
N ARG A 41 6.78 4.04 21.50
CA ARG A 41 8.06 3.37 21.80
C ARG A 41 8.02 1.87 21.55
N LYS A 42 6.83 1.27 21.52
CA LYS A 42 6.59 -0.15 21.23
C LYS A 42 6.13 -0.38 19.79
N LYS A 43 6.30 0.60 18.90
CA LYS A 43 5.91 0.51 17.47
C LYS A 43 6.35 -0.82 16.84
N ILE A 44 7.60 -1.24 17.06
CA ILE A 44 8.13 -2.48 16.48
C ILE A 44 7.40 -3.73 16.96
N ASP A 45 6.97 -3.77 18.22
CA ASP A 45 6.19 -4.88 18.78
C ASP A 45 4.81 -4.95 18.09
N TYR A 46 4.22 -3.78 17.83
CA TYR A 46 2.94 -3.68 17.14
C TYR A 46 3.03 -3.94 15.64
N PHE A 47 4.19 -3.68 15.03
CA PHE A 47 4.38 -3.84 13.60
C PHE A 47 4.01 -5.25 13.12
N THR A 48 4.46 -6.28 13.84
CA THR A 48 4.16 -7.69 13.51
C THR A 48 2.65 -7.97 13.49
N LYS A 49 1.91 -7.41 14.45
CA LYS A 49 0.44 -7.51 14.51
C LYS A 49 -0.20 -6.86 13.28
N HIS A 50 0.25 -5.66 12.90
CA HIS A 50 -0.31 -4.93 11.77
C HIS A 50 0.04 -5.57 10.42
N VAL A 51 1.23 -6.15 10.25
CA VAL A 51 1.58 -6.95 9.07
C VAL A 51 0.58 -8.09 8.87
N GLY A 52 0.22 -8.79 9.95
CA GLY A 52 -0.73 -9.91 9.93
C GLY A 52 -2.19 -9.53 9.65
N PHE A 53 -2.55 -8.24 9.68
CA PHE A 53 -3.92 -7.82 9.38
C PHE A 53 -4.27 -7.97 7.89
N PRO A 54 -5.54 -8.29 7.56
CA PRO A 54 -6.02 -8.15 6.19
C PRO A 54 -5.80 -6.74 5.64
N PHE A 55 -5.61 -6.61 4.33
CA PHE A 55 -5.34 -5.32 3.68
C PHE A 55 -6.42 -4.27 4.02
N GLU A 56 -7.69 -4.65 3.89
CA GLU A 56 -8.82 -3.79 4.19
C GLU A 56 -8.80 -3.33 5.65
N LYS A 57 -8.42 -4.22 6.58
CA LYS A 57 -8.35 -3.89 8.00
C LYS A 57 -7.25 -2.86 8.31
N LYS A 58 -6.11 -2.92 7.60
CA LYS A 58 -5.06 -1.90 7.71
C LYS A 58 -5.59 -0.51 7.31
N VAL A 59 -6.30 -0.43 6.18
CA VAL A 59 -6.89 0.83 5.66
C VAL A 59 -7.98 1.37 6.59
N GLU A 60 -8.84 0.50 7.11
CA GLU A 60 -9.89 0.87 8.07
C GLU A 60 -9.30 1.46 9.36
N ASN A 61 -8.32 0.80 9.96
CA ASN A 61 -7.70 1.26 11.20
C ASN A 61 -7.01 2.62 11.01
N LEU A 62 -6.29 2.80 9.90
CA LEU A 62 -5.68 4.10 9.56
C LEU A 62 -6.73 5.18 9.36
N THR A 63 -7.81 4.87 8.65
CA THR A 63 -8.90 5.82 8.40
C THR A 63 -9.53 6.27 9.71
N GLY A 64 -9.91 5.34 10.59
CA GLY A 64 -10.50 5.67 11.89
C GLY A 64 -9.56 6.51 12.74
N PHE A 65 -8.28 6.14 12.80
CA PHE A 65 -7.30 6.91 13.57
C PHE A 65 -7.12 8.33 13.03
N ILE A 66 -7.03 8.51 11.71
CA ILE A 66 -6.88 9.82 11.07
C ILE A 66 -8.12 10.69 11.32
N ASP A 67 -9.31 10.11 11.15
CA ASP A 67 -10.58 10.82 11.36
C ASP A 67 -10.75 11.34 12.79
N GLU A 68 -10.19 10.63 13.77
CA GLU A 68 -10.30 10.98 15.19
C GLU A 68 -9.14 11.84 15.71
N ASN A 69 -7.91 11.58 15.26
CA ASN A 69 -6.70 12.09 15.91
C ASN A 69 -5.84 12.99 15.03
N LEU A 70 -5.92 12.86 13.70
CA LEU A 70 -5.07 13.55 12.73
C LEU A 70 -5.90 14.16 11.59
N VAL A 71 -6.95 14.89 11.96
CA VAL A 71 -7.97 15.41 11.03
C VAL A 71 -7.37 16.28 9.93
N GLU A 72 -6.25 16.95 10.21
CA GLU A 72 -5.51 17.75 9.22
C GLU A 72 -4.95 16.92 8.06
N LEU A 73 -4.74 15.62 8.25
CA LEU A 73 -4.24 14.70 7.22
C LEU A 73 -5.36 14.09 6.38
N LYS A 74 -6.61 14.25 6.80
CA LYS A 74 -7.78 13.62 6.16
C LYS A 74 -7.89 13.92 4.66
N PRO A 75 -7.71 15.16 4.17
CA PRO A 75 -7.83 15.43 2.73
C PRO A 75 -6.84 14.62 1.88
N ILE A 76 -5.58 14.54 2.33
CA ILE A 76 -4.52 13.79 1.64
C ILE A 76 -4.82 12.28 1.73
N TRP A 77 -5.22 11.82 2.91
CA TRP A 77 -5.56 10.42 3.12
C TRP A 77 -6.74 9.96 2.26
N ASP A 78 -7.80 10.77 2.14
CA ASP A 78 -8.98 10.40 1.36
C ASP A 78 -8.65 10.26 -0.14
N GLU A 79 -7.76 11.09 -0.69
CA GLU A 79 -7.23 10.93 -2.05
C GLU A 79 -6.45 9.62 -2.20
N LEU A 80 -5.51 9.35 -1.29
CA LEU A 80 -4.70 8.12 -1.30
C LEU A 80 -5.59 6.87 -1.15
N LYS A 81 -6.59 6.91 -0.28
CA LYS A 81 -7.52 5.83 0.00
C LYS A 81 -8.35 5.43 -1.22
N VAL A 82 -8.76 6.40 -2.04
CA VAL A 82 -9.46 6.11 -3.31
C VAL A 82 -8.56 5.32 -4.24
N GLU A 83 -7.31 5.75 -4.44
CA GLU A 83 -6.35 5.06 -5.30
C GLU A 83 -5.99 3.67 -4.76
N ILE A 84 -5.77 3.55 -3.44
CA ILE A 84 -5.58 2.27 -2.74
C ILE A 84 -6.75 1.32 -3.02
N GLY A 85 -7.98 1.81 -2.90
CA GLY A 85 -9.19 1.01 -3.12
C GLY A 85 -9.29 0.50 -4.55
N GLN A 86 -8.96 1.35 -5.53
CA GLN A 86 -8.89 0.94 -6.93
C GLN A 86 -7.80 -0.11 -7.13
N LEU A 87 -6.57 0.11 -6.69
CA LEU A 87 -5.46 -0.84 -6.90
C LEU A 87 -5.67 -2.17 -6.18
N ASN A 88 -6.28 -2.18 -4.99
CA ASN A 88 -6.63 -3.43 -4.29
C ASN A 88 -7.72 -4.20 -5.03
N TYR A 89 -8.67 -3.49 -5.66
CA TYR A 89 -9.66 -4.12 -6.53
C TYR A 89 -8.98 -4.83 -7.72
N GLU A 90 -8.03 -4.16 -8.37
CA GLU A 90 -7.23 -4.68 -9.49
C GLU A 90 -6.40 -5.90 -9.09
N ARG A 91 -5.77 -5.85 -7.91
CA ARG A 91 -5.00 -6.96 -7.34
C ARG A 91 -5.78 -8.25 -7.29
N ARG A 92 -7.09 -8.22 -6.99
CA ARG A 92 -7.89 -9.45 -6.91
C ARG A 92 -7.87 -10.23 -8.24
N PHE A 93 -7.84 -9.53 -9.37
CA PHE A 93 -7.76 -10.15 -10.69
C PHE A 93 -6.36 -10.68 -10.98
N ILE A 94 -5.32 -9.90 -10.64
CA ILE A 94 -3.93 -10.23 -10.95
C ILE A 94 -3.34 -11.28 -9.99
N ALA A 95 -3.62 -11.21 -8.70
CA ALA A 95 -3.03 -12.13 -7.71
C ALA A 95 -3.86 -13.41 -7.53
N HIS A 96 -5.18 -13.33 -7.71
CA HIS A 96 -6.10 -14.42 -7.34
C HIS A 96 -7.04 -14.85 -8.47
N GLY A 97 -7.10 -14.09 -9.57
CA GLY A 97 -8.04 -14.32 -10.66
C GLY A 97 -7.54 -15.25 -11.77
N PHE A 98 -6.27 -15.69 -11.72
CA PHE A 98 -5.75 -16.66 -12.68
C PHE A 98 -6.31 -18.06 -12.37
N ILE A 99 -7.34 -18.47 -13.12
CA ILE A 99 -7.90 -19.83 -13.04
C ILE A 99 -7.07 -20.79 -13.92
N GLN A 100 -6.78 -20.36 -15.15
CA GLN A 100 -5.92 -21.08 -16.08
C GLN A 100 -5.13 -20.05 -16.90
N TYR A 101 -3.81 -20.26 -17.00
CA TYR A 101 -2.93 -19.48 -17.85
C TYR A 101 -2.59 -20.32 -19.08
N PHE A 102 -3.16 -19.96 -20.23
CA PHE A 102 -2.75 -20.53 -21.51
C PHE A 102 -1.82 -19.53 -22.19
N LEU A 103 -0.66 -20.00 -22.64
CA LEU A 103 0.18 -19.24 -23.56
C LEU A 103 -0.72 -18.81 -24.72
N PRO A 104 -0.97 -17.51 -24.92
CA PRO A 104 -2.01 -17.13 -25.84
C PRO A 104 -1.63 -17.59 -27.23
N HIS A 105 -2.49 -18.42 -27.82
CA HIS A 105 -2.24 -18.96 -29.15
C HIS A 105 -2.37 -17.84 -30.21
N GLU A 106 -3.12 -16.76 -29.90
CA GLU A 106 -3.44 -15.67 -30.85
C GLU A 106 -3.58 -14.25 -30.24
N SER A 107 -3.82 -14.08 -28.92
CA SER A 107 -4.04 -12.74 -28.31
C SER A 107 -2.97 -12.34 -27.31
N SER A 108 -2.37 -11.15 -27.38
CA SER A 108 -1.42 -10.64 -26.36
C SER A 108 -2.00 -10.40 -24.95
N THR A 109 -3.20 -10.91 -24.67
CA THR A 109 -3.95 -10.71 -23.43
C THR A 109 -4.24 -12.05 -22.75
N THR A 110 -4.30 -12.04 -21.42
CA THR A 110 -4.69 -13.15 -20.55
C THR A 110 -5.96 -12.80 -19.78
N SER A 111 -6.94 -13.70 -19.76
CA SER A 111 -8.17 -13.54 -19.00
C SER A 111 -7.99 -13.98 -17.54
N THR A 112 -8.54 -13.19 -16.64
CA THR A 112 -8.62 -13.44 -15.19
C THR A 112 -10.07 -13.34 -14.74
N TYR A 113 -10.43 -14.08 -13.71
CA TYR A 113 -11.80 -14.19 -13.24
C TYR A 113 -11.87 -14.06 -11.73
N VAL A 114 -12.73 -13.17 -11.25
CA VAL A 114 -13.01 -13.01 -9.82
C VAL A 114 -14.50 -13.23 -9.57
N LYS A 115 -14.84 -14.02 -8.54
CA LYS A 115 -16.22 -14.18 -8.11
C LYS A 115 -16.70 -12.92 -7.38
N LYS A 116 -17.80 -12.33 -7.86
CA LYS A 116 -18.53 -11.25 -7.18
C LYS A 116 -19.96 -11.69 -6.90
N GLY A 117 -20.27 -11.96 -5.64
CA GLY A 117 -21.56 -12.51 -5.24
C GLY A 117 -21.83 -13.83 -5.98
N LYS A 118 -22.89 -13.85 -6.80
CA LYS A 118 -23.28 -15.02 -7.61
C LYS A 118 -22.73 -15.01 -9.05
N LYS A 119 -21.91 -14.02 -9.44
CA LYS A 119 -21.39 -13.87 -10.82
C LYS A 119 -19.86 -14.01 -10.87
N LEU A 120 -19.34 -14.55 -11.96
CA LEU A 120 -17.92 -14.45 -12.33
C LEU A 120 -17.74 -13.19 -13.19
N VAL A 121 -16.77 -12.36 -12.83
CA VAL A 121 -16.38 -11.18 -13.61
C VAL A 121 -15.06 -11.48 -14.29
N GLU A 122 -15.04 -11.41 -15.62
CA GLU A 122 -13.84 -11.56 -16.43
C GLU A 122 -13.12 -10.23 -16.60
N ARG A 123 -11.79 -10.30 -16.72
CA ARG A 123 -10.93 -9.18 -17.06
C ARG A 123 -9.71 -9.63 -17.84
N LYS A 124 -9.43 -8.93 -18.94
CA LYS A 124 -8.28 -9.20 -19.81
C LYS A 124 -7.10 -8.30 -19.45
N HIS A 125 -5.91 -8.88 -19.41
CA HIS A 125 -4.67 -8.21 -19.07
C HIS A 125 -3.59 -8.52 -20.10
N ASP A 126 -2.91 -7.49 -20.59
CA ASP A 126 -1.63 -7.61 -21.30
C ASP A 126 -0.49 -7.10 -20.41
N SER A 127 0.76 -7.22 -20.88
CA SER A 127 1.91 -6.80 -20.08
C SER A 127 1.92 -5.30 -19.78
N ASP A 128 1.40 -4.46 -20.69
CA ASP A 128 1.46 -3.01 -20.57
C ASP A 128 0.39 -2.46 -19.61
N SER A 129 -0.80 -3.05 -19.60
CA SER A 129 -1.84 -2.77 -18.60
C SER A 129 -1.37 -3.11 -17.19
N VAL A 130 -0.67 -4.26 -17.00
CA VAL A 130 -0.09 -4.60 -15.70
C VAL A 130 1.00 -3.62 -15.30
N LYS A 131 1.93 -3.27 -16.20
CA LYS A 131 2.96 -2.24 -15.94
C LYS A 131 2.37 -0.87 -15.57
N LYS A 132 1.28 -0.45 -16.22
CA LYS A 132 0.58 0.79 -15.88
C LYS A 132 0.05 0.75 -14.45
N LEU A 133 -0.51 -0.38 -14.01
CA LEU A 133 -0.94 -0.56 -12.62
C LEU A 133 0.25 -0.55 -11.66
N THR A 134 1.36 -1.21 -12.00
CA THR A 134 2.59 -1.17 -11.21
C THR A 134 3.11 0.26 -11.03
N ASN A 135 3.14 1.06 -12.11
CA ASN A 135 3.56 2.46 -12.04
C ASN A 135 2.63 3.31 -11.15
N ARG A 136 1.31 3.05 -11.19
CA ARG A 136 0.37 3.70 -10.27
C ARG A 136 0.68 3.34 -8.81
N ILE A 137 1.01 2.08 -8.51
CA ILE A 137 1.44 1.67 -7.16
C ILE A 137 2.74 2.39 -6.77
N HIS A 138 3.73 2.50 -7.66
CA HIS A 138 4.95 3.24 -7.36
C HIS A 138 4.68 4.71 -7.08
N HIS A 139 3.82 5.37 -7.85
CA HIS A 139 3.40 6.74 -7.55
C HIS A 139 2.65 6.85 -6.21
N LEU A 140 1.80 5.87 -5.88
CA LEU A 140 1.12 5.80 -4.59
C LEU A 140 2.08 5.54 -3.42
N ASN A 141 3.17 4.79 -3.63
CA ASN A 141 4.17 4.49 -2.61
C ASN A 141 5.14 5.66 -2.40
N THR A 142 5.73 6.18 -3.48
CA THR A 142 6.88 7.10 -3.39
C THR A 142 6.71 8.39 -4.20
N GLY A 143 5.51 8.67 -4.73
CA GLY A 143 5.21 9.94 -5.39
C GLY A 143 5.13 11.12 -4.42
N ALA A 144 4.66 12.27 -4.92
CA ALA A 144 4.63 13.53 -4.17
C ALA A 144 3.92 13.43 -2.81
N ASN A 145 2.85 12.61 -2.72
CA ASN A 145 2.12 12.31 -1.50
C ASN A 145 2.20 10.83 -1.11
N GLY A 146 3.28 10.14 -1.50
CA GLY A 146 3.36 8.69 -1.40
C GLY A 146 3.26 8.15 0.04
N ILE A 147 2.60 6.99 0.20
CA ILE A 147 2.40 6.28 1.47
C ILE A 147 3.72 5.97 2.19
N ASN A 148 4.77 5.63 1.44
CA ASN A 148 6.12 5.36 1.92
C ASN A 148 7.08 6.55 1.73
N GLY A 149 6.53 7.74 1.45
CA GLY A 149 7.28 8.97 1.17
C GLY A 149 6.80 10.14 2.02
N ALA A 150 6.31 11.18 1.36
CA ALA A 150 5.92 12.42 2.03
C ALA A 150 4.78 12.21 3.04
N PHE A 151 3.78 11.40 2.71
CA PHE A 151 2.67 11.13 3.62
C PHE A 151 3.14 10.37 4.86
N HIS A 152 4.08 9.42 4.71
CA HIS A 152 4.69 8.72 5.85
C HIS A 152 5.32 9.68 6.85
N THR A 153 6.14 10.59 6.32
CA THR A 153 6.85 11.59 7.12
C THR A 153 5.87 12.49 7.84
N LEU A 154 4.86 12.98 7.10
CA LEU A 154 3.84 13.86 7.63
C LEU A 154 3.00 13.18 8.73
N PHE A 155 2.53 11.96 8.48
CA PHE A 155 1.80 11.16 9.46
C PHE A 155 2.64 10.90 10.71
N SER A 156 3.88 10.47 10.53
CA SER A 156 4.80 10.17 11.63
C SER A 156 5.04 11.40 12.50
N LYS A 157 5.27 12.56 11.86
CA LYS A 157 5.46 13.83 12.54
C LYS A 157 4.21 14.22 13.34
N SER A 158 3.05 14.29 12.71
CA SER A 158 1.80 14.67 13.39
C SER A 158 1.48 13.72 14.53
N ARG A 159 1.69 12.40 14.34
CA ARG A 159 1.45 11.40 15.37
C ARG A 159 2.36 11.56 16.58
N ILE A 160 3.65 11.84 16.37
CA ILE A 160 4.60 12.08 17.47
C ILE A 160 4.29 13.38 18.19
N ASN A 161 3.89 14.44 17.48
CA ASN A 161 3.46 15.69 18.11
C ASN A 161 2.24 15.47 18.99
N ASN A 162 1.24 14.75 18.48
CA ASN A 162 0.07 14.34 19.25
C ASN A 162 0.48 13.52 20.49
N TRP A 163 1.36 12.53 20.36
CA TRP A 163 1.88 11.74 21.49
C TRP A 163 2.58 12.60 22.54
N ASN A 164 3.52 13.46 22.12
CA ASN A 164 4.33 14.30 23.00
C ASN A 164 3.48 15.29 23.81
N SER A 165 2.30 15.67 23.30
CA SER A 165 1.34 16.50 24.03
C SER A 165 0.64 15.76 25.18
N LEU A 166 0.63 14.42 25.15
CA LEU A 166 -0.10 13.56 26.09
C LEU A 166 0.80 12.91 27.14
N VAL A 167 2.13 13.07 27.05
CA VAL A 167 3.10 12.41 27.93
C VAL A 167 4.01 13.39 28.65
N ASN A 168 4.61 12.94 29.75
CA ASN A 168 5.63 13.72 30.46
C ASN A 168 6.91 13.88 29.64
N ASP A 169 7.74 14.85 30.03
CA ASP A 169 8.97 15.20 29.31
C ASP A 169 9.93 14.00 29.16
N ASP A 170 10.03 13.14 30.18
CA ASP A 170 10.86 11.93 30.16
C ASP A 170 10.42 10.88 29.12
N SER A 171 9.16 10.95 28.66
CA SER A 171 8.58 10.02 27.69
C SER A 171 8.45 10.61 26.29
N LYS A 172 8.80 11.89 26.10
CA LYS A 172 8.71 12.55 24.79
C LYS A 172 9.71 11.93 23.81
N ILE A 173 9.27 11.81 22.56
CA ILE A 173 10.12 11.42 21.44
C ILE A 173 10.70 12.70 20.86
N VAL A 174 12.03 12.82 20.90
CA VAL A 174 12.76 13.99 20.44
C VAL A 174 13.49 13.65 19.15
N TYR A 175 13.26 14.42 18.09
CA TYR A 175 14.02 14.29 16.84
C TYR A 175 15.35 15.01 16.97
N LYS A 176 16.43 14.32 16.61
CA LYS A 176 17.75 14.92 16.48
C LYS A 176 18.25 14.76 15.05
N ALA A 177 18.71 15.85 14.44
CA ALA A 177 19.51 15.81 13.22
C ALA A 177 20.83 16.51 13.51
N ASN A 178 21.95 15.89 13.14
CA ASN A 178 23.29 16.44 13.41
C ASN A 178 23.51 16.83 14.88
N ASN A 179 22.99 16.03 15.81
CA ASN A 179 22.99 16.28 17.27
C ASN A 179 22.18 17.50 17.75
N GLU A 180 21.51 18.22 16.87
CA GLU A 180 20.60 19.30 17.24
C GLU A 180 19.18 18.76 17.39
N ILE A 181 18.51 19.16 18.48
CA ILE A 181 17.10 18.88 18.67
C ILE A 181 16.33 19.71 17.66
N ILE A 182 15.61 19.05 16.76
CA ILE A 182 14.68 19.73 15.87
C ILE A 182 13.39 19.94 16.64
N PRO A 183 12.95 21.19 16.88
CA PRO A 183 11.61 21.46 17.39
C PRO A 183 10.59 20.92 16.39
N ILE A 184 9.69 20.05 16.84
CA ILE A 184 8.73 19.34 15.98
C ILE A 184 7.38 20.06 15.98
#